data_AF-A0A7R7DKB7-F1
#
_entry.id   AF-A0A7R7DKB7-F1
#
_cell.length_a   1.000
_cell.length_b   1.000
_cell.length_c   1.000
_cell.angle_alpha   90.00
_cell.angle_beta   90.00
_cell.angle_gamma   90.00
#
_symmetry.space_group_name_H-M   'P 1'
#
loop_
_entity.id
_entity.type
_entity.pdbx_description
1 polymer ?
#
loop_
_entity_poly.entity_id
_entity_poly.type
_entity_poly.pdbx_seq_one_letter_code
_entity_poly.pdbx_strand_id
1 'polypeptide(L)'
;MTTTATPPTRPSGPGRRANIAARTLRTDRWWFQPLITVIGLVVWVTYAVIRAATQKDYWVAAYHYLTPFASPCLSKSCIPEAAHFGRPLPEFPR
;
A
#
# COMPACT_ATOMS: atom_id res chain seq x y z
N MET A 1 31.03 -12.94 -12.64
CA MET A 1 32.37 -12.38 -12.37
C MET A 1 32.69 -12.68 -10.92
N THR A 2 33.65 -13.57 -10.67
CA THR A 2 34.00 -14.05 -9.33
C THR A 2 35.13 -13.20 -8.79
N THR A 3 34.87 -12.38 -7.77
CA THR A 3 35.90 -11.55 -7.13
C THR A 3 36.56 -12.35 -6.02
N THR A 4 37.82 -12.70 -6.19
CA THR A 4 38.66 -13.35 -5.16
C THR A 4 38.99 -12.33 -4.07
N ALA A 5 38.61 -12.60 -2.82
CA ALA A 5 38.95 -11.75 -1.68
C ALA A 5 40.35 -12.08 -1.14
N THR A 6 41.17 -11.06 -0.90
CA THR A 6 42.46 -11.14 -0.21
C THR A 6 42.27 -11.57 1.26
N PRO A 7 43.14 -12.40 1.86
CA PRO A 7 42.99 -12.86 3.23
C PRO A 7 43.07 -11.68 4.23
N PRO A 8 42.29 -11.70 5.32
CA PRO A 8 42.36 -10.64 6.33
C PRO A 8 43.69 -10.69 7.09
N THR A 9 44.46 -9.60 7.05
CA THR A 9 45.59 -9.39 7.96
C THR A 9 45.05 -9.29 9.39
N ARG A 10 45.47 -10.21 10.27
CA ARG A 10 45.06 -10.24 11.69
C ARG A 10 45.50 -8.93 12.37
N PRO A 11 44.61 -8.18 13.04
CA PRO A 11 45.01 -7.02 13.81
C PRO A 11 45.79 -7.48 15.04
N SER A 12 47.06 -7.11 15.14
CA SER A 12 47.89 -7.35 16.32
C SER A 12 47.56 -6.30 17.39
N GLY A 13 46.89 -6.70 18.47
CA GLY A 13 46.75 -5.91 19.71
C GLY A 13 45.31 -5.85 20.28
N PRO A 14 45.11 -5.94 21.60
CA PRO A 14 43.81 -5.84 22.24
C PRO A 14 43.22 -4.42 22.06
N GLY A 15 41.99 -4.31 21.52
CA GLY A 15 41.21 -3.06 21.50
C GLY A 15 41.15 -2.27 20.17
N ARG A 16 41.71 -2.75 19.05
CA ARG A 16 41.57 -2.07 17.75
C ARG A 16 40.24 -2.44 17.07
N ARG A 17 39.38 -1.44 16.81
CA ARG A 17 38.17 -1.59 15.97
C ARG A 17 38.57 -2.03 14.56
N ALA A 18 37.78 -2.91 13.95
CA ALA A 18 37.97 -3.32 12.56
C ALA A 18 37.82 -2.10 11.63
N ASN A 19 38.80 -1.87 10.74
CA ASN A 19 38.72 -0.83 9.73
C ASN A 19 37.90 -1.35 8.54
N ILE A 20 36.62 -0.95 8.48
CA ILE A 20 35.70 -1.34 7.41
C ILE A 20 35.51 -0.13 6.49
N ALA A 21 36.08 -0.20 5.28
CA ALA A 21 35.96 0.86 4.28
C ALA A 21 34.58 0.91 3.58
N ALA A 22 33.78 -0.17 3.68
CA ALA A 22 32.49 -0.26 3.01
C ALA A 22 31.40 0.55 3.74
N ARG A 23 30.61 1.33 2.98
CA ARG A 23 29.51 2.16 3.50
C ARG A 23 28.35 1.33 4.09
N THR A 24 28.05 0.18 3.49
CA THR A 24 27.04 -0.77 3.99
C THR A 24 27.58 -2.19 3.83
N LEU A 25 27.49 -3.03 4.87
CA LEU A 25 27.90 -4.45 4.82
C LEU A 25 26.72 -5.39 4.53
N ARG A 26 25.53 -4.84 4.33
CA ARG A 26 24.32 -5.64 4.15
C ARG A 26 24.30 -6.26 2.76
N THR A 27 24.44 -7.58 2.67
CA THR A 27 24.46 -8.34 1.41
C THR A 27 23.15 -9.04 1.08
N ASP A 28 22.19 -9.02 2.00
CA ASP A 28 20.87 -9.65 1.85
C ASP A 28 19.86 -8.77 1.11
N ARG A 29 18.78 -9.41 0.62
CA ARG A 29 17.65 -8.78 -0.06
C ARG A 29 16.64 -8.18 0.93
N TRP A 30 17.11 -7.33 1.84
CA TRP A 30 16.26 -6.69 2.85
C TRP A 30 15.08 -5.89 2.27
N TRP A 31 15.19 -5.41 1.03
CA TRP A 31 14.15 -4.64 0.35
C TRP A 31 12.96 -5.50 -0.13
N PHE A 32 13.12 -6.82 -0.19
CA PHE A 32 12.10 -7.71 -0.76
C PHE A 32 10.82 -7.74 0.08
N GLN A 33 10.95 -7.82 1.40
CA GLN A 33 9.81 -7.79 2.30
C GLN A 33 9.00 -6.48 2.20
N PRO A 34 9.59 -5.27 2.29
CA PRO A 34 8.83 -4.05 2.10
C PRO A 34 8.27 -3.90 0.67
N LEU A 35 8.95 -4.44 -0.35
CA LEU A 35 8.40 -4.45 -1.72
C LEU A 35 7.06 -5.18 -1.79
N ILE A 36 6.97 -6.39 -1.24
CA ILE A 36 5.73 -7.18 -1.25
C ILE A 36 4.59 -6.39 -0.58
N THR A 37 4.87 -5.76 0.57
CA THR A 37 3.88 -4.94 1.27
C THR A 37 3.42 -3.76 0.41
N VAL A 38 4.35 -3.03 -0.23
CA VAL A 38 4.00 -1.91 -1.11
C VAL A 38 3.16 -2.37 -2.29
N ILE A 39 3.50 -3.49 -2.92
CA ILE A 39 2.71 -4.05 -4.02
C ILE A 39 1.29 -4.38 -3.56
N GLY A 40 1.15 -5.06 -2.42
CA GLY A 40 -0.17 -5.39 -1.86
C GLY A 40 -1.02 -4.15 -1.58
N LEU A 41 -0.41 -3.11 -0.97
CA LEU A 41 -1.09 -1.84 -0.71
C LEU A 41 -1.47 -1.11 -2.00
N VAL A 42 -0.59 -1.08 -3.01
CA VAL A 42 -0.89 -0.46 -4.30
C VAL A 42 -2.07 -1.15 -4.97
N VAL A 43 -2.07 -2.49 -5.04
CA VAL A 43 -3.19 -3.26 -5.61
C VAL A 43 -4.50 -2.95 -4.89
N TRP A 44 -4.46 -2.93 -3.55
CA TRP A 44 -5.65 -2.63 -2.74
C TRP A 44 -6.16 -1.20 -2.98
N VAL A 45 -5.27 -0.20 -2.98
CA VAL A 45 -5.63 1.21 -3.24
C VAL A 45 -6.19 1.38 -4.65
N THR A 46 -5.56 0.79 -5.67
CA THR A 46 -6.05 0.86 -7.05
C THR A 46 -7.44 0.26 -7.17
N TYR A 47 -7.69 -0.91 -6.55
CA TYR A 47 -9.02 -1.51 -6.51
C TYR A 47 -10.04 -0.61 -5.80
N ALA A 48 -9.69 -0.07 -4.63
CA ALA A 48 -10.55 0.82 -3.85
C ALA A 48 -10.93 2.07 -4.66
N VAL A 49 -9.96 2.71 -5.33
CA VAL A 49 -10.19 3.90 -6.15
C VAL A 49 -11.15 3.59 -7.31
N ILE A 50 -10.92 2.50 -8.04
CA ILE A 50 -11.79 2.12 -9.17
C ILE A 50 -13.23 1.88 -8.69
N ARG A 51 -13.41 1.17 -7.56
CA ARG A 51 -14.75 0.88 -7.01
C ARG A 51 -15.42 2.14 -6.45
N ALA A 52 -14.68 3.01 -5.78
CA ALA A 52 -15.19 4.28 -5.26
C ALA A 52 -15.54 5.28 -6.38
N ALA A 53 -14.80 5.30 -7.49
CA ALA A 53 -15.04 6.22 -8.59
C ALA A 53 -16.17 5.75 -9.51
N THR A 54 -16.22 4.45 -9.85
CA THR A 54 -17.22 3.93 -10.79
C THR A 54 -18.63 3.85 -10.19
N GLN A 55 -18.75 3.66 -8.87
CA GLN A 55 -20.05 3.50 -8.17
C GLN A 55 -21.02 2.60 -8.96
N LYS A 56 -20.52 1.53 -9.59
CA LYS A 56 -21.34 0.54 -10.30
C LYS A 56 -21.62 -0.64 -9.38
N ASP A 57 -22.85 -1.17 -9.40
CA ASP A 57 -23.25 -2.31 -8.55
C ASP A 57 -23.00 -2.05 -7.05
N TYR A 58 -23.15 -0.78 -6.63
CA TYR A 58 -22.82 -0.33 -5.28
C TYR A 58 -23.93 -0.61 -4.26
N TRP A 59 -25.16 -0.80 -4.75
CA TRP A 59 -26.37 -1.03 -3.96
C TRP A 59 -27.07 -2.32 -4.36
N VAL A 60 -27.50 -3.09 -3.37
CA VAL A 60 -28.32 -4.30 -3.58
C VAL A 60 -29.64 -4.13 -2.86
N ALA A 61 -30.71 -3.85 -3.63
CA ALA A 61 -32.05 -3.57 -3.10
C ALA A 61 -32.63 -4.71 -2.27
N ALA A 62 -32.38 -5.97 -2.68
CA ALA A 62 -32.90 -7.15 -1.98
C ALA A 62 -32.43 -7.24 -0.51
N TYR A 63 -31.24 -6.74 -0.20
CA TYR A 63 -30.64 -6.82 1.13
C TYR A 63 -30.42 -5.46 1.78
N HIS A 64 -30.87 -4.38 1.14
CA HIS A 64 -30.57 -2.99 1.53
C HIS A 64 -29.06 -2.80 1.81
N TYR A 65 -28.22 -3.42 0.98
CA TYR A 65 -26.80 -3.50 1.22
C TYR A 65 -26.06 -2.48 0.37
N LEU A 66 -25.24 -1.66 1.02
CA LEU A 66 -24.34 -0.71 0.40
C LEU A 66 -22.91 -1.22 0.52
N THR A 67 -22.17 -1.25 -0.59
CA THR A 67 -20.76 -1.67 -0.56
C THR A 67 -19.92 -0.74 0.33
N PRO A 68 -18.91 -1.25 1.06
CA PRO A 68 -18.13 -0.44 1.99
C PRO A 68 -17.48 0.80 1.35
N PHE A 69 -16.99 0.68 0.10
CA PHE A 69 -16.38 1.80 -0.63
C PHE A 69 -17.37 2.88 -1.10
N ALA A 70 -18.67 2.58 -1.09
CA ALA A 70 -19.74 3.53 -1.37
C ALA A 70 -20.39 4.09 -0.10
N SER A 71 -19.98 3.60 1.08
CA SER A 71 -20.55 3.99 2.36
C SER A 71 -19.74 5.11 3.03
N PRO A 72 -20.40 6.12 3.64
CA PRO A 72 -21.79 6.53 3.43
C PRO A 72 -21.97 7.22 2.07
N CYS A 73 -23.10 7.01 1.38
CA CYS A 73 -23.38 7.84 0.20
C CYS A 73 -23.97 9.19 0.61
N LEU A 74 -23.19 10.26 0.39
CA LEU A 74 -23.52 11.63 0.77
C LEU A 74 -23.85 12.57 -0.41
N SER A 75 -23.78 12.08 -1.66
CA SER A 75 -24.10 12.88 -2.86
C SER A 75 -25.54 12.67 -3.32
N LYS A 76 -26.15 13.73 -3.85
CA LYS A 76 -27.44 13.68 -4.56
C LYS A 76 -27.46 12.72 -5.76
N SER A 77 -26.29 12.29 -6.25
CA SER A 77 -26.15 11.31 -7.33
C SER A 77 -26.58 9.89 -6.95
N CYS A 78 -26.55 9.55 -5.66
CA CYS A 78 -26.98 8.24 -5.20
C CYS A 78 -28.49 8.12 -5.13
N ILE A 79 -28.95 6.88 -5.27
CA ILE A 79 -30.36 6.56 -5.05
C ILE A 79 -30.78 6.89 -3.60
N PRO A 80 -32.05 7.28 -3.37
CA PRO A 80 -32.53 7.65 -2.04
C PRO A 80 -32.33 6.56 -0.97
N GLU A 81 -32.45 5.30 -1.36
CA GLU A 81 -32.41 4.14 -0.46
C GLU A 81 -31.00 3.88 0.09
N ALA A 82 -29.97 4.29 -0.66
CA ALA A 82 -28.56 4.14 -0.28
C ALA A 82 -28.05 5.27 0.64
N ALA A 83 -28.88 6.28 0.94
CA ALA A 83 -28.47 7.50 1.62
C ALA A 83 -28.88 7.53 3.10
N HIS A 84 -28.39 6.57 3.90
CA HIS A 84 -28.76 6.43 5.31
C HIS A 84 -28.42 7.65 6.20
N PHE A 85 -27.45 8.48 5.80
CA PHE A 85 -26.98 9.65 6.56
C PHE A 85 -27.37 10.99 5.90
N GLY A 86 -28.23 10.97 4.87
CA GLY A 86 -28.58 12.14 4.08
C GLY A 86 -27.59 12.47 2.95
N ARG A 87 -27.94 13.44 2.10
CA ARG A 87 -27.17 13.81 0.88
C ARG A 87 -26.84 15.31 0.85
N PRO A 88 -25.91 15.79 1.69
CA PRO A 88 -25.54 17.21 1.71
C PRO A 88 -24.75 17.64 0.47
N LEU A 89 -24.09 16.72 -0.24
CA LEU A 89 -23.24 17.03 -1.38
C LEU A 89 -24.06 17.14 -2.68
N PRO A 90 -23.68 18.06 -3.59
CA PRO A 90 -24.34 18.20 -4.90
C PRO A 90 -24.19 16.93 -5.74
N GLU A 91 -24.95 16.88 -6.83
CA GLU A 91 -24.76 15.86 -7.84
C GLU A 91 -23.40 16.02 -8.53
N PHE A 92 -22.75 14.90 -8.85
CA PHE A 92 -21.52 14.92 -9.61
C PHE A 92 -21.85 15.14 -11.09
N PRO A 93 -21.03 15.90 -11.83
CA PRO A 93 -21.18 16.01 -13.28
C PRO A 93 -21.03 14.60 -13.88
N ARG A 94 -22.02 14.19 -14.70
CA ARG A 94 -22.05 12.89 -15.38
C ARG A 94 -21.36 12.95 -16.74
#